data_AF-A0A968ZII0-F1
#
_entry.id   AF-A0A968ZII0-F1
#
_cell.length_a   1.000
_cell.length_b   1.000
_cell.length_c   1.000
_cell.angle_alpha   90.00
_cell.angle_beta   90.00
_cell.angle_gamma   90.00
#
_symmetry.space_group_name_H-M   'P 1'
#
loop_
_entity.id
_entity.type
_entity.pdbx_description
1 polymer ?
#
loop_
_entity_poly.entity_id
_entity_poly.type
_entity_poly.pdbx_seq_one_letter_code
_entity_poly.pdbx_strand_id
1 'polypeptide(L)'
;MEKTIDDLTEVAKNEKYYNDIQQQIKVLKTQVMHNKEHDLEKFADEIKEALETEIVSRYYFQKGMIESSFDNDPDIQKAVEVLSDTALYAKSLGRKP
;
A
#
# COMPACT_ATOMS: atom_id res chain seq x y z
N MET A 1 11.73 8.80 -9.32
CA MET A 1 11.29 9.10 -10.71
C MET A 1 11.62 10.53 -11.12
N GLU A 2 11.36 11.56 -10.29
CA GLU A 2 11.74 12.95 -10.62
C GLU A 2 13.22 13.10 -10.97
N LYS A 3 14.11 12.61 -10.10
CA LYS A 3 15.56 12.59 -10.34
C LYS A 3 15.94 11.88 -11.66
N THR A 4 15.29 10.74 -11.94
CA THR A 4 15.53 9.97 -13.17
C THR A 4 15.12 10.73 -14.43
N ILE A 5 14.04 11.52 -14.38
CA ILE A 5 13.60 12.38 -15.49
C ILE A 5 14.58 13.56 -15.68
N ASP A 6 15.09 14.10 -14.58
CA ASP A 6 16.10 15.17 -14.63
C ASP A 6 17.42 14.64 -15.21
N ASP A 7 17.88 13.45 -14.80
CA ASP A 7 19.06 12.78 -15.34
C ASP A 7 18.87 12.49 -16.86
N LEU A 8 17.70 11.97 -17.26
CA LEU A 8 17.35 11.76 -18.68
C LEU A 8 17.39 13.07 -19.47
N THR A 9 16.92 14.17 -18.88
CA THR A 9 16.93 15.50 -19.49
C THR A 9 18.37 15.98 -19.74
N GLU A 10 19.27 15.72 -18.79
CA GLU A 10 20.68 16.08 -18.90
C GLU A 10 21.38 15.27 -20.00
N VAL A 11 21.19 13.95 -20.02
CA VAL A 11 21.73 13.07 -21.08
C VAL A 11 21.23 13.50 -22.46
N ALA A 12 19.93 13.77 -22.61
CA ALA A 12 19.35 14.20 -23.87
C ALA A 12 19.90 15.54 -24.38
N LYS A 13 20.25 16.46 -23.46
CA LYS A 13 20.91 17.73 -23.82
C LYS A 13 22.35 17.49 -24.27
N ASN A 14 23.08 16.63 -23.57
CA ASN A 14 24.46 16.29 -23.89
C ASN A 14 24.57 15.59 -25.26
N GLU A 15 23.60 14.72 -25.58
CA GLU A 15 23.53 13.98 -26.85
C GLU A 15 22.82 14.75 -27.97
N LYS A 16 22.39 16.00 -27.72
CA LYS A 16 21.67 16.87 -28.67
C LYS A 16 20.30 16.38 -29.15
N TYR A 17 19.76 15.30 -28.57
CA TYR A 17 18.39 14.82 -28.84
C TYR A 17 17.29 15.61 -28.12
N TYR A 18 17.66 16.50 -27.18
CA TYR A 18 16.69 17.20 -26.34
C TYR A 18 15.58 17.90 -27.13
N ASN A 19 15.90 18.57 -28.24
CA ASN A 19 14.90 19.30 -29.02
C ASN A 19 13.83 18.37 -29.62
N ASP A 20 14.19 17.13 -29.93
CA ASP A 20 13.29 16.13 -30.52
C ASP A 20 12.37 15.50 -29.46
N ILE A 21 12.84 15.41 -28.20
CA ILE A 21 12.13 14.69 -27.13
C ILE A 21 11.63 15.56 -25.97
N GLN A 22 11.89 16.87 -26.00
CA GLN A 22 11.56 17.81 -24.92
C GLN A 22 10.09 17.79 -24.53
N GLN A 23 9.20 17.61 -25.51
CA GLN A 23 7.76 17.61 -25.26
C GLN A 23 7.34 16.36 -24.48
N GLN A 24 7.89 15.19 -24.84
CA GLN A 24 7.66 13.93 -24.15
C GLN A 24 8.22 13.98 -22.73
N ILE A 25 9.42 14.54 -22.54
CA ILE A 25 10.02 14.76 -21.21
C ILE A 25 9.11 15.64 -20.35
N LYS A 26 8.56 16.73 -20.91
CA LYS A 26 7.66 17.64 -20.19
C LYS A 26 6.35 16.95 -19.78
N VAL A 27 5.78 16.14 -20.67
CA VAL A 27 4.58 15.34 -20.37
C VAL A 27 4.88 14.35 -19.25
N LEU A 28 5.97 13.58 -19.35
CA LEU A 28 6.41 12.64 -18.31
C LEU A 28 6.60 13.32 -16.96
N LYS A 29 7.27 14.49 -16.94
CA LYS A 29 7.51 15.25 -15.72
C LYS A 29 6.19 15.69 -15.06
N THR A 30 5.25 16.15 -15.87
CA THR A 30 3.92 16.58 -15.39
C THR A 30 3.14 15.39 -14.82
N GLN A 31 3.14 14.25 -15.49
CA GLN A 31 2.47 13.03 -15.01
C GLN A 31 3.09 12.53 -13.70
N VAL A 32 4.42 12.53 -13.58
CA VAL A 32 5.09 12.11 -12.35
C VAL A 32 4.78 13.06 -11.18
N MET A 33 4.77 14.37 -11.42
CA MET A 33 4.39 15.34 -10.38
C MET A 33 2.94 15.18 -9.95
N HIS A 34 2.01 15.03 -10.90
CA HIS A 34 0.60 14.82 -10.59
C HIS A 34 0.38 13.53 -9.78
N ASN A 35 1.04 12.43 -10.17
CA ASN A 35 0.98 11.19 -9.39
C ASN A 35 1.51 11.39 -7.97
N LYS A 36 2.58 12.16 -7.78
CA LYS A 36 3.15 12.48 -6.47
C LYS A 36 2.19 13.26 -5.58
N GLU A 37 1.39 14.15 -6.13
CA GLU A 37 0.35 14.87 -5.39
C GLU A 37 -0.71 13.91 -4.82
N HIS A 38 -0.97 12.82 -5.54
CA HIS A 38 -1.91 11.77 -5.14
C HIS A 38 -1.28 10.58 -4.41
N ASP A 39 0.05 10.54 -4.24
CA ASP A 39 0.72 9.40 -3.62
C ASP A 39 0.25 9.19 -2.17
N LEU A 40 -0.01 10.26 -1.40
CA LEU A 40 -0.55 10.13 -0.04
C LEU A 40 -1.94 9.47 -0.02
N GLU A 41 -2.79 9.77 -1.00
CA GLU A 41 -4.12 9.17 -1.11
C GLU A 41 -4.00 7.72 -1.59
N LYS A 42 -3.14 7.50 -2.58
CA LYS A 42 -2.90 6.19 -3.19
C LYS A 42 -2.34 5.18 -2.20
N PHE A 43 -1.44 5.61 -1.33
CA PHE A 43 -0.80 4.78 -0.31
C PHE A 43 -1.39 5.01 1.08
N ALA A 44 -2.57 5.63 1.17
CA ALA A 44 -3.18 6.00 2.45
C ALA A 44 -3.35 4.81 3.40
N ASP A 45 -3.74 3.64 2.85
CA ASP A 45 -3.99 2.45 3.65
C ASP A 45 -2.68 1.89 4.24
N GLU A 46 -1.63 1.76 3.42
CA GLU A 46 -0.30 1.33 3.88
C GLU A 46 0.29 2.31 4.91
N ILE A 47 0.11 3.62 4.70
CA ILE A 47 0.56 4.65 5.63
C ILE A 47 -0.18 4.55 6.96
N LYS A 48 -1.51 4.36 6.94
CA LYS A 48 -2.31 4.20 8.16
C LYS A 48 -1.91 2.96 8.94
N GLU A 49 -1.72 1.82 8.27
CA GLU A 49 -1.29 0.58 8.91
C GLU A 49 0.09 0.73 9.59
N ALA A 50 1.03 1.39 8.92
CA ALA A 50 2.35 1.69 9.50
C ALA A 50 2.25 2.62 10.72
N LEU A 51 1.43 3.67 10.63
CA LEU A 51 1.20 4.59 11.75
C LEU A 51 0.50 3.91 12.93
N GLU A 52 -0.51 3.09 12.66
CA GLU A 52 -1.22 2.31 13.66
C GLU A 52 -0.25 1.41 14.41
N THR A 53 0.57 0.64 13.70
CA THR A 53 1.57 -0.25 14.29
C THR A 53 2.52 0.51 15.22
N GLU A 54 2.97 1.70 14.82
CA GLU A 54 3.88 2.52 15.61
C GLU A 54 3.21 3.16 16.84
N ILE A 55 1.95 3.58 16.72
CA ILE A 55 1.16 4.07 17.86
C ILE A 55 0.95 2.92 18.85
N VAL A 56 0.51 1.78 18.35
CA VAL A 56 0.17 0.61 19.15
C VAL A 56 1.41 0.06 19.87
N SER A 57 2.56 0.01 19.21
CA SER A 57 3.83 -0.43 19.82
C SER A 57 4.23 0.44 21.01
N ARG A 58 3.94 1.74 20.98
CA ARG A 58 4.30 2.71 22.02
C ARG A 58 3.35 2.71 23.22
N TYR A 59 2.05 2.52 22.98
CA TYR A 59 1.03 2.66 24.03
C TYR A 59 0.52 1.33 24.58
N TYR A 60 0.55 0.27 23.77
CA TYR A 60 -0.06 -1.02 24.07
C TYR A 60 0.93 -2.20 23.99
N PHE A 61 2.18 -1.91 23.61
CA PHE A 61 3.30 -2.85 23.59
C PHE A 61 2.96 -4.12 22.80
N GLN A 62 3.53 -5.26 23.18
CA GLN A 62 3.36 -6.53 22.46
C GLN A 62 1.91 -6.97 22.33
N LYS A 63 1.09 -6.76 23.37
CA LYS A 63 -0.33 -7.13 23.33
C LYS A 63 -1.07 -6.36 22.24
N GLY A 64 -0.91 -5.04 22.22
CA GLY A 64 -1.53 -4.21 21.19
C GLY A 64 -1.06 -4.58 19.79
N MET A 65 0.25 -4.81 19.60
CA MET A 65 0.78 -5.15 18.27
C MET A 65 0.18 -6.45 17.71
N ILE A 66 -0.12 -7.42 18.59
CA ILE A 66 -0.81 -8.64 18.20
C ILE A 66 -2.27 -8.33 17.86
N GLU A 67 -2.95 -7.53 18.67
CA GLU A 67 -4.36 -7.16 18.44
C GLU A 67 -4.54 -6.36 17.14
N SER A 68 -3.62 -5.44 16.80
CA SER A 68 -3.68 -4.64 15.56
C SER A 68 -3.49 -5.48 14.30
N SER A 69 -2.89 -6.68 14.39
CA SER A 69 -2.77 -7.55 13.21
C SER A 69 -4.05 -8.33 12.91
N PHE A 70 -5.02 -8.38 13.83
CA PHE A 70 -6.21 -9.22 13.71
C PHE A 70 -7.10 -8.84 12.54
N ASP A 71 -7.22 -7.53 12.26
CA ASP A 71 -8.05 -7.02 11.18
C ASP A 71 -7.58 -7.49 9.79
N ASN A 72 -6.30 -7.83 9.65
CA ASN A 72 -5.69 -8.28 8.39
C ASN A 72 -5.26 -9.76 8.40
N ASP A 73 -5.42 -10.47 9.52
CA ASP A 73 -5.02 -11.88 9.65
C ASP A 73 -6.08 -12.79 8.99
N PRO A 74 -5.74 -13.52 7.92
CA PRO A 74 -6.69 -14.33 7.17
C PRO A 74 -7.26 -15.50 7.99
N ASP A 75 -6.49 -16.04 8.93
CA ASP A 75 -6.94 -17.13 9.80
C ASP A 75 -7.95 -16.60 10.82
N ILE A 76 -7.70 -15.43 11.39
CA ILE A 76 -8.62 -14.77 12.32
C ILE A 76 -9.90 -14.34 11.61
N GLN A 77 -9.80 -13.70 10.45
CA GLN A 77 -10.97 -13.35 9.64
C GLN A 77 -11.81 -14.57 9.30
N LYS A 78 -11.16 -15.68 8.89
CA LYS A 78 -11.87 -16.91 8.55
C LYS A 78 -12.51 -17.56 9.79
N ALA A 79 -11.84 -17.51 10.93
CA ALA A 79 -12.40 -17.99 12.19
C ALA A 79 -13.65 -17.19 12.55
N VAL A 80 -13.63 -15.85 12.46
CA VAL A 80 -14.80 -15.00 12.71
C VAL A 80 -15.93 -15.33 11.74
N GLU A 81 -15.65 -15.48 10.44
CA GLU A 81 -16.63 -15.88 9.42
C GLU A 81 -17.29 -17.23 9.77
N VAL A 82 -16.49 -18.26 10.05
CA VAL A 82 -16.99 -19.61 10.35
C VAL A 82 -17.76 -19.65 11.65
N LEU A 83 -17.32 -18.94 12.69
CA LEU A 83 -17.96 -18.94 14.00
C LEU A 83 -19.25 -18.10 14.04
N SER A 84 -19.39 -17.10 13.15
CA SER A 84 -20.58 -16.25 13.07
C SER A 84 -21.70 -16.84 12.21
N ASP A 85 -21.40 -17.75 11.28
CA ASP A 85 -22.39 -18.46 10.47
C ASP A 85 -22.67 -19.86 11.05
N THR A 86 -23.87 -20.07 11.62
CA THR A 86 -24.27 -21.34 12.23
C THR A 86 -24.28 -22.50 11.23
N ALA A 87 -24.63 -22.28 9.97
CA ALA A 87 -24.65 -23.32 8.96
C ALA A 87 -23.23 -23.69 8.52
N LEU A 88 -22.38 -22.69 8.29
CA LEU A 88 -20.96 -22.90 7.96
C LEU A 88 -20.21 -23.57 9.11
N TYR A 89 -20.49 -23.14 10.34
CA TYR A 89 -19.97 -23.76 11.57
C TYR A 89 -20.35 -25.24 11.64
N ALA A 90 -21.65 -25.57 11.55
CA ALA A 90 -22.13 -26.95 11.63
C ALA A 90 -21.55 -27.83 10.51
N LYS A 91 -21.36 -27.27 9.31
CA LYS A 91 -20.73 -27.96 8.19
C LYS A 91 -19.24 -28.22 8.39
N SER A 92 -18.51 -27.26 8.97
CA SER A 92 -17.05 -27.29 9.03
C SER A 92 -16.51 -27.92 10.32
N LEU A 93 -17.16 -27.64 11.45
CA LEU A 93 -16.76 -28.01 12.81
C LEU A 93 -17.82 -28.84 13.54
N GLY A 94 -19.02 -29.00 12.97
CA GLY A 94 -20.06 -29.84 13.53
C GLY A 94 -19.67 -31.31 13.55
N ARG A 95 -20.17 -32.04 14.55
CA ARG A 95 -19.89 -33.47 14.72
C ARG A 95 -20.45 -34.23 13.51
N LYS A 96 -19.58 -34.90 12.76
CA LYS A 96 -20.04 -35.85 11.72
C LYS A 96 -20.87 -36.95 12.38
N PRO A 97 -21.96 -37.40 11.73
CA PRO A 97 -22.78 -38.50 12.24
C PRO A 97 -21.96 -39.79 12.39
#